data_AF-A0A7V1C1N9-F1
#
_entry.id   AF-A0A7V1C1N9-F1
#
_cell.length_a   1.000
_cell.length_b   1.000
_cell.length_c   1.000
_cell.angle_alpha   90.00
_cell.angle_beta   90.00
_cell.angle_gamma   90.00
#
_symmetry.space_group_name_H-M   'P 1'
#
loop_
_entity.id
_entity.type
_entity.pdbx_description
1 polymer ?
#
loop_
_entity_poly.entity_id
_entity_poly.type
_entity_poly.pdbx_seq_one_letter_code
_entity_poly.pdbx_strand_id
1 'polypeptide(L)'
;MRPKNAEELLETEPRAIVTTVFTVTNPTDQKREFISEVKLPQGWVLITKDFSFELNPNESDTRLVSFFVPQTTLAGKYEITYVIKDRKYPSISDFYTTYCLVLPVSKLQTELLESPKFVIAGEEYRASFIVTNQGNTKYTINTNIN
;
A
#
# COMPACT_ATOMS: atom_id res chain seq x y z
N MET A 1 13.16 21.22 -11.47
CA MET A 1 12.22 20.71 -12.50
C MET A 1 12.40 19.19 -12.56
N ARG A 2 11.49 18.41 -11.96
CA ARG A 2 11.56 16.93 -11.99
C ARG A 2 11.12 16.43 -13.38
N PRO A 3 11.72 15.35 -13.92
CA PRO A 3 11.43 14.87 -15.27
C PRO A 3 10.00 14.34 -15.38
N LYS A 4 9.29 14.70 -16.46
CA LYS A 4 7.89 14.36 -16.75
C LYS A 4 7.59 12.84 -16.90
N ASN A 5 8.59 11.97 -16.85
CA ASN A 5 8.46 10.54 -17.15
C ASN A 5 9.01 9.59 -16.06
N ALA A 6 9.41 10.10 -14.90
CA ALA A 6 9.64 9.22 -13.75
C ALA A 6 8.28 8.95 -13.13
N GLU A 7 7.72 7.75 -13.32
CA GLU A 7 6.62 7.29 -12.48
C GLU A 7 7.06 7.47 -11.03
N GLU A 8 6.38 8.33 -10.29
CA GLU A 8 6.70 8.53 -8.88
C GLU A 8 6.43 7.21 -8.17
N LEU A 9 7.52 6.59 -7.69
CA LEU A 9 7.52 5.29 -7.04
C LEU A 9 7.83 5.50 -5.57
N LEU A 10 6.84 5.27 -4.73
CA LEU A 10 6.97 5.27 -3.28
C LEU A 10 7.37 3.87 -2.83
N GLU A 11 8.43 3.71 -2.06
CA GLU A 11 8.82 2.41 -1.51
C GLU A 11 8.44 2.31 -0.04
N THR A 12 7.91 1.16 0.37
CA THR A 12 7.52 0.94 1.76
C THR A 12 7.49 -0.54 2.14
N GLU A 13 7.59 -0.84 3.43
CA GLU A 13 7.22 -2.15 3.98
C GLU A 13 5.75 -2.17 4.40
N PRO A 14 5.11 -3.34 4.56
CA PRO A 14 3.79 -3.42 5.19
C PRO A 14 3.77 -2.80 6.59
N ARG A 15 2.57 -2.45 7.07
CA ARG A 15 2.33 -1.82 8.38
C ARG A 15 2.96 -0.43 8.51
N ALA A 16 3.08 0.29 7.41
CA ALA A 16 3.61 1.64 7.37
C ALA A 16 2.54 2.67 6.95
N ILE A 17 2.72 3.90 7.40
CA ILE A 17 2.01 5.07 6.85
C ILE A 17 2.92 5.68 5.79
N VAL A 18 2.40 5.82 4.57
CA VAL A 18 3.09 6.45 3.45
C VAL A 18 2.40 7.78 3.16
N THR A 19 3.18 8.82 2.87
CA THR A 19 2.67 10.13 2.46
C THR A 19 3.24 10.50 1.10
N THR A 20 2.36 10.92 0.20
CA THR A 20 2.70 11.46 -1.12
C THR A 20 2.07 12.82 -1.33
N VAL A 21 2.53 13.54 -2.35
CA VAL A 21 2.18 14.94 -2.62
C VAL A 21 1.59 15.04 -4.02
N PHE A 22 0.44 15.71 -4.14
CA PHE A 22 -0.14 16.09 -5.42
C PHE A 22 -0.18 17.62 -5.53
N THR A 23 0.15 18.15 -6.70
CA THR A 23 -0.06 19.57 -7.01
C THR A 23 -1.27 19.70 -7.91
N VAL A 24 -2.25 20.48 -7.47
CA VAL A 24 -3.50 20.74 -8.19
C VAL A 24 -3.45 22.14 -8.73
N THR A 25 -3.67 22.32 -10.01
CA THR A 25 -3.75 23.65 -10.64
C THR A 25 -5.15 23.84 -11.19
N ASN A 26 -5.73 25.04 -11.02
CA ASN A 26 -6.94 25.43 -11.73
C ASN A 26 -6.55 26.12 -13.04
N PRO A 27 -6.61 25.43 -14.20
CA PRO A 27 -6.21 26.03 -15.48
C PRO A 27 -7.28 26.95 -16.09
N THR A 28 -8.42 27.13 -15.42
CA THR A 28 -9.53 27.92 -15.94
C THR A 28 -9.38 29.40 -15.59
N ASP A 29 -10.19 30.24 -16.24
CA ASP A 29 -10.27 31.68 -16.01
C ASP A 29 -11.21 32.07 -14.86
N GLN A 30 -11.79 31.08 -14.17
CA GLN A 30 -12.75 31.28 -13.08
C GLN A 30 -12.25 30.66 -11.78
N LYS A 31 -12.57 31.28 -10.65
CA LYS A 31 -12.40 30.66 -9.33
C LYS A 31 -13.30 29.43 -9.22
N ARG A 32 -12.77 28.32 -8.71
CA ARG A 32 -13.48 27.05 -8.58
C ARG A 32 -13.26 26.43 -7.22
N GLU A 33 -14.27 25.69 -6.75
CA GLU A 33 -14.18 24.82 -5.58
C GLU A 33 -14.07 23.37 -6.04
N PHE A 34 -13.06 22.67 -5.55
CA PHE A 34 -12.77 21.28 -5.90
C PHE A 34 -13.02 20.36 -4.71
N ILE A 35 -13.44 19.13 -5.03
CA ILE A 35 -13.45 17.99 -4.12
C ILE A 35 -12.52 16.92 -4.69
N SER A 36 -11.95 16.11 -3.81
CA SER A 36 -11.05 15.03 -4.20
C SER A 36 -11.43 13.69 -3.57
N GLU A 37 -10.96 12.63 -4.22
CA GLU A 37 -11.17 11.25 -3.87
C GLU A 37 -9.85 10.52 -4.11
N VAL A 38 -9.41 9.70 -3.14
CA VAL A 38 -8.22 8.87 -3.29
C VAL A 38 -8.67 7.42 -3.46
N LYS A 39 -8.33 6.84 -4.61
CA LYS A 39 -8.52 5.41 -4.87
C LYS A 39 -7.27 4.67 -4.42
N LEU A 40 -7.44 3.79 -3.45
CA LEU A 40 -6.39 2.98 -2.87
C LEU A 40 -6.66 1.49 -3.17
N PRO A 41 -5.62 0.65 -3.10
CA PRO A 41 -5.78 -0.80 -3.13
C PRO A 41 -6.73 -1.29 -2.03
N GLN A 42 -7.35 -2.45 -2.27
CA GLN A 42 -8.28 -3.04 -1.32
C GLN A 42 -7.64 -3.23 0.07
N GLY A 43 -8.35 -2.79 1.11
CA GLY A 43 -7.94 -2.91 2.51
C GLY A 43 -6.98 -1.82 2.99
N TRP A 44 -6.44 -0.99 2.09
CA TRP A 44 -5.64 0.17 2.49
C TRP A 44 -6.55 1.26 3.05
N VAL A 45 -6.02 2.03 3.99
CA VAL A 45 -6.80 3.04 4.73
C VAL A 45 -6.25 4.42 4.42
N LEU A 46 -7.11 5.30 3.90
CA LEU A 46 -6.78 6.71 3.77
C LEU A 46 -6.74 7.36 5.16
N ILE A 47 -5.63 8.03 5.48
CA ILE A 47 -5.42 8.71 6.77
C ILE A 47 -5.73 10.20 6.64
N THR A 48 -5.34 10.82 5.52
CA THR A 48 -5.67 12.22 5.27
C THR A 48 -7.19 12.39 5.18
N LYS A 49 -7.74 13.29 5.99
CA LYS A 49 -9.11 13.78 5.79
C LYS A 49 -9.09 14.79 4.67
N ASP A 50 -9.93 14.57 3.67
CA ASP A 50 -10.03 15.49 2.56
C ASP A 50 -11.20 16.45 2.75
N PHE A 51 -10.98 17.71 2.38
CA PHE A 51 -11.94 18.79 2.47
C PHE A 51 -11.98 19.51 1.12
N SER A 52 -13.12 20.09 0.78
CA SER A 52 -13.18 20.94 -0.40
C SER A 52 -12.22 22.12 -0.26
N PHE A 53 -11.68 22.55 -1.38
CA PHE A 53 -10.71 23.64 -1.44
C PHE A 53 -10.97 24.49 -2.68
N GLU A 54 -10.68 25.79 -2.57
CA GLU A 54 -10.90 26.73 -3.66
C GLU A 54 -9.58 27.13 -4.30
N LEU A 55 -9.57 27.28 -5.62
CA LEU A 55 -8.44 27.80 -6.37
C LEU A 55 -8.90 28.93 -7.30
N ASN A 56 -8.20 30.05 -7.25
CA ASN A 56 -8.33 31.14 -8.21
C ASN A 56 -7.83 30.72 -9.60
N PRO A 57 -8.09 31.51 -10.65
CA PRO A 57 -7.56 31.25 -11.98
C PRO A 57 -6.03 31.10 -11.98
N ASN A 58 -5.54 30.00 -12.56
CA ASN A 58 -4.11 29.63 -12.62
C ASN A 58 -3.42 29.40 -11.28
N GLU A 59 -4.16 29.37 -10.16
CA GLU A 59 -3.61 29.06 -8.86
C GLU A 59 -3.33 27.56 -8.72
N SER A 60 -2.27 27.24 -7.98
CA SER A 60 -1.92 25.88 -7.61
C SER A 60 -1.94 25.69 -6.10
N ASP A 61 -2.46 24.56 -5.63
CA ASP A 61 -2.39 24.12 -4.24
C ASP A 61 -1.70 22.75 -4.14
N THR A 62 -1.00 22.53 -3.03
CA THR A 62 -0.28 21.28 -2.75
C THR A 62 -1.04 20.46 -1.72
N ARG A 63 -1.37 19.22 -2.10
CA ARG A 63 -2.21 18.31 -1.33
C ARG A 63 -1.38 17.13 -0.84
N LEU A 64 -1.35 16.94 0.48
CA LEU A 64 -0.68 15.80 1.12
C LEU A 64 -1.65 14.64 1.28
N VAL A 65 -1.32 13.49 0.72
CA VAL A 65 -2.13 12.27 0.81
C VAL A 65 -1.35 11.22 1.58
N SER A 66 -1.83 10.91 2.78
CA SER A 66 -1.30 9.88 3.66
C SER A 66 -2.25 8.70 3.70
N PHE A 67 -1.71 7.48 3.57
CA PHE A 67 -2.46 6.24 3.66
C PHE A 67 -1.65 5.17 4.40
N PHE A 68 -2.36 4.21 4.98
CA PHE A 68 -1.77 3.08 5.70
C PHE A 68 -1.77 1.83 4.82
N VAL A 69 -0.61 1.17 4.75
CA VAL A 69 -0.39 -0.11 4.06
C VAL A 69 -0.57 -1.25 5.08
N PRO A 70 -1.60 -2.09 4.99
CA PRO A 70 -1.83 -3.19 5.93
C PRO A 70 -0.72 -4.24 5.94
N GLN A 71 -0.55 -4.91 7.08
CA GLN A 71 0.40 -6.03 7.22
C GLN A 71 0.14 -7.18 6.24
N THR A 72 -1.11 -7.40 5.85
CA THR A 72 -1.53 -8.46 4.91
C THR A 72 -1.21 -8.14 3.45
N THR A 73 -0.67 -6.96 3.16
CA THR A 73 -0.35 -6.54 1.79
C THR A 73 0.86 -7.28 1.28
N LEU A 74 0.68 -8.06 0.22
CA LEU A 74 1.77 -8.81 -0.41
C LEU A 74 2.82 -7.86 -1.01
N ALA A 75 4.03 -8.37 -1.17
CA ALA A 75 5.06 -7.63 -1.90
C ALA A 75 4.62 -7.41 -3.36
N GLY A 76 4.81 -6.20 -3.88
CA GLY A 76 4.39 -5.85 -5.24
C GLY A 76 4.17 -4.36 -5.45
N LYS A 77 3.85 -4.00 -6.70
CA LYS A 77 3.55 -2.62 -7.12
C LYS A 77 2.04 -2.40 -7.07
N TYR A 78 1.62 -1.34 -6.41
CA TYR A 78 0.23 -0.98 -6.20
C TYR A 78 -0.07 0.43 -6.72
N GLU A 79 -1.23 0.60 -7.34
CA GLU A 79 -1.70 1.88 -7.88
C GLU A 79 -2.38 2.73 -6.80
N ILE A 80 -2.10 4.03 -6.84
CA ILE A 80 -2.76 5.05 -6.02
C ILE A 80 -3.22 6.14 -6.98
N THR A 81 -4.53 6.37 -7.06
CA THR A 81 -5.08 7.39 -7.96
C THR A 81 -5.74 8.51 -7.17
N TYR A 82 -5.25 9.73 -7.36
CA TYR A 82 -5.87 10.94 -6.86
C TYR A 82 -6.81 11.50 -7.92
N VAL A 83 -8.09 11.61 -7.59
CA VAL A 83 -9.13 12.13 -8.48
C VAL A 83 -9.64 13.44 -7.93
N ILE A 84 -9.80 14.44 -8.81
CA ILE A 84 -10.28 15.77 -8.47
C ILE A 84 -11.46 16.10 -9.36
N LYS A 85 -12.49 16.73 -8.81
CA LYS A 85 -13.67 17.18 -9.54
C LYS A 85 -14.09 18.55 -9.05
N ASP A 86 -14.51 19.43 -9.95
CA ASP A 86 -15.22 20.66 -9.57
C ASP A 86 -16.52 20.28 -8.84
N ARG A 87 -16.76 20.91 -7.70
CA ARG A 87 -17.89 20.58 -6.84
C ARG A 87 -19.24 20.91 -7.47
N LYS A 88 -19.31 22.00 -8.25
CA LYS A 88 -20.54 22.47 -8.88
C LYS A 88 -20.73 21.86 -10.28
N TYR A 89 -19.65 21.63 -11.00
CA TYR A 89 -19.64 21.09 -12.36
C TYR A 89 -18.77 19.83 -12.46
N PRO A 90 -19.25 18.65 -12.00
CA PRO A 90 -18.44 17.43 -11.93
C PRO A 90 -17.85 16.93 -13.26
N SER A 91 -18.30 17.46 -14.40
CA SER A 91 -17.70 17.22 -15.72
C SER A 91 -16.29 17.83 -15.87
N ILE A 92 -15.94 18.80 -15.03
CA ILE A 92 -14.58 19.30 -14.89
C ILE A 92 -13.89 18.43 -13.85
N SER A 93 -13.07 17.51 -14.33
CA SER A 93 -12.37 16.55 -13.49
C SER A 93 -11.03 16.18 -14.08
N ASP A 94 -10.08 15.81 -13.23
CA ASP A 94 -8.80 15.24 -13.63
C ASP A 94 -8.36 14.19 -12.62
N PHE A 95 -7.37 13.39 -12.99
CA PHE A 95 -6.77 12.42 -12.09
C PHE A 95 -5.28 12.22 -12.35
N TYR A 96 -4.56 11.80 -11.32
CA TYR A 96 -3.16 11.41 -11.42
C TYR A 96 -2.92 10.11 -10.67
N THR A 97 -2.20 9.18 -11.30
CA THR A 97 -1.83 7.90 -10.71
C THR A 97 -0.34 7.87 -10.39
N THR A 98 -0.02 7.51 -9.15
CA THR A 98 1.33 7.19 -8.68
C THR A 98 1.34 5.74 -8.19
N TYR A 99 2.53 5.19 -7.92
CA TYR A 99 2.68 3.81 -7.50
C TYR A 99 3.39 3.68 -6.17
N CYS A 100 2.95 2.71 -5.38
CA CYS A 100 3.64 2.29 -4.17
C CYS A 100 4.17 0.86 -4.35
N LEU A 101 5.48 0.70 -4.27
CA LEU A 101 6.17 -0.58 -4.20
C LEU A 101 6.22 -1.04 -2.74
N VAL A 102 5.47 -2.10 -2.44
CA VAL A 102 5.55 -2.80 -1.15
C VAL A 102 6.68 -3.82 -1.22
N LEU A 103 7.70 -3.61 -0.39
CA LEU A 103 8.90 -4.42 -0.34
C LEU A 103 8.62 -5.82 0.25
N PRO A 104 9.40 -6.84 -0.17
CA PRO A 104 9.30 -8.18 0.39
C PRO A 104 9.89 -8.23 1.80
N VAL A 105 9.05 -8.56 2.77
CA VAL A 105 9.42 -8.87 4.15
C VAL A 105 9.39 -10.38 4.32
N SER A 106 10.57 -10.95 4.61
CA SER A 106 10.74 -12.38 4.76
C SER A 106 10.74 -12.82 6.22
N LYS A 107 9.69 -13.54 6.63
CA LYS A 107 9.56 -14.00 8.02
C LYS A 107 8.74 -15.29 8.13
N LEU A 108 9.43 -16.41 8.31
CA LEU A 108 8.83 -17.70 8.64
C LEU A 108 9.17 -18.04 10.10
N GLN A 109 8.17 -18.47 10.86
CA GLN A 109 8.34 -18.94 12.24
C GLN A 109 7.93 -20.40 12.31
N THR A 110 8.80 -21.24 12.89
CA THR A 110 8.53 -22.66 13.10
C THR A 110 8.54 -22.96 14.59
N GLU A 111 7.53 -23.66 15.06
CA GLU A 111 7.38 -24.05 16.46
C GLU A 111 7.12 -25.56 16.55
N LEU A 112 7.76 -26.21 17.52
CA LEU A 112 7.45 -27.61 17.84
C LEU A 112 6.10 -27.65 18.55
N LEU A 113 5.13 -28.31 17.93
CA LEU A 113 3.81 -28.51 18.52
C LEU A 113 3.80 -29.75 19.41
N GLU A 114 4.37 -30.84 18.92
CA GLU A 114 4.35 -32.11 19.63
C GLU A 114 5.58 -32.95 19.26
N SER A 115 6.21 -33.55 20.25
CA SER A 115 7.24 -34.57 20.08
C SER A 115 7.21 -35.53 21.28
N PRO A 116 7.50 -36.81 21.09
CA PRO A 116 7.78 -37.70 22.21
C PRO A 116 8.97 -37.19 23.02
N LYS A 117 8.91 -37.39 24.35
CA LYS A 117 9.97 -37.00 25.29
C LYS A 117 11.20 -37.93 25.24
N PHE A 118 10.97 -39.18 24.86
CA PHE A 118 11.99 -40.22 24.73
C PHE A 118 11.68 -41.03 23.48
N VAL A 119 12.72 -41.46 22.76
CA VAL A 119 12.62 -42.29 21.56
C VAL A 119 13.50 -43.53 21.79
N ILE A 120 12.96 -44.72 21.52
CA ILE A 120 13.71 -45.97 21.58
C ILE A 120 14.41 -46.18 20.24
N ALA A 121 15.67 -46.61 20.27
CA ALA A 121 16.45 -46.84 19.07
C ALA A 121 15.77 -47.89 18.16
N GLY A 122 15.58 -47.54 16.90
CA GLY A 122 14.93 -48.39 15.90
C GLY A 122 13.41 -48.24 15.82
N GLU A 123 12.78 -47.46 16.70
CA GLU A 123 11.36 -47.16 16.61
C GLU A 123 11.09 -45.89 15.79
N GLU A 124 10.04 -45.94 14.99
CA GLU A 124 9.51 -44.74 14.36
C GLU A 124 8.85 -43.84 15.40
N TYR A 125 9.04 -42.53 15.25
CA TYR A 125 8.36 -41.55 16.07
C TYR A 125 7.77 -40.45 15.18
N ARG A 126 6.76 -39.76 15.70
CA ARG A 126 6.13 -38.62 15.04
C ARG A 126 6.42 -37.35 15.84
N ALA A 127 6.83 -36.31 15.13
CA ALA A 127 6.84 -34.95 15.64
C ALA A 127 5.96 -34.07 14.75
N SER A 128 5.27 -33.12 15.37
CA SER A 128 4.41 -32.14 14.71
C SER A 128 4.98 -30.75 14.90
N PHE A 129 5.03 -29.97 13.82
CA PHE A 129 5.50 -28.59 13.83
C PHE A 129 4.43 -27.67 13.26
N ILE A 130 4.33 -26.46 13.80
CA ILE A 130 3.57 -25.36 13.21
C ILE A 130 4.55 -24.48 12.45
N VAL A 131 4.24 -24.18 11.18
CA VAL A 131 4.98 -23.21 10.36
C VAL A 131 4.04 -22.05 10.04
N THR A 132 4.40 -20.85 10.50
CA THR A 132 3.62 -19.64 10.31
C THR A 132 4.37 -18.68 9.38
N ASN A 133 3.73 -18.26 8.29
CA ASN A 133 4.21 -17.16 7.47
C ASN A 133 3.79 -15.83 8.11
N GLN A 134 4.77 -15.10 8.65
CA GLN A 134 4.61 -13.75 9.20
C GLN A 134 5.15 -12.67 8.26
N GLY A 135 5.68 -13.06 7.10
CA GLY A 135 6.08 -12.15 6.03
C GLY A 135 4.90 -11.78 5.15
N ASN A 136 5.20 -11.07 4.07
CA ASN A 136 4.23 -10.70 3.04
C ASN A 136 4.56 -11.30 1.66
N THR A 137 5.40 -12.32 1.63
CA THR A 137 5.76 -13.08 0.44
C THR A 137 5.19 -14.48 0.54
N LYS A 138 4.91 -15.09 -0.62
CA LYS A 138 4.47 -16.49 -0.67
C LYS A 138 5.70 -17.40 -0.58
N TYR A 139 5.59 -18.46 0.22
CA TYR A 139 6.63 -19.46 0.39
C TYR A 139 6.15 -20.85 -0.02
N THR A 140 7.05 -21.62 -0.63
CA THR A 140 6.93 -23.06 -0.78
C THR A 140 7.86 -23.72 0.23
N ILE A 141 7.32 -24.58 1.08
CA ILE A 141 8.08 -25.31 2.10
C ILE A 141 8.30 -26.74 1.62
N ASN A 142 9.57 -27.16 1.57
CA ASN A 142 9.94 -28.55 1.29
C ASN A 142 10.48 -29.17 2.58
N THR A 143 9.98 -30.34 2.95
CA THR A 143 10.46 -31.11 4.10
C THR A 143 11.19 -32.35 3.61
N ASN A 144 12.44 -32.51 4.03
CA ASN A 144 13.19 -33.74 3.83
C ASN A 144 13.40 -34.40 5.19
N ILE A 145 12.99 -35.66 5.30
CA ILE A 145 13.27 -36.51 6.46
C ILE A 145 14.29 -37.53 5.95
N ASN A 146 15.52 -37.45 6.48
CA ASN A 146 16.58 -38.41 6.18
C ASN A 146 16.56 -39.56 7.20
#